data_AF-A0AAJ0CWM9-F1
#
_entry.id   AF-A0AAJ0CWM9-F1
#
_cell.length_a   1.000
_cell.length_b   1.000
_cell.length_c   1.000
_cell.angle_alpha   90.00
_cell.angle_beta   90.00
_cell.angle_gamma   90.00
#
_symmetry.space_group_name_H-M   'P 1'
#
loop_
_entity.id
_entity.type
_entity.pdbx_description
1 polymer ?
#
loop_
_entity_poly.entity_id
_entity_poly.type
_entity_poly.pdbx_seq_one_letter_code
_entity_poly.pdbx_strand_id
1 'polypeptide(L)'
;MYLRISKLRTLQSRSVELRRNELGLFLGNRLAATIKTEGIFGTRSSQRACLAYIQLENIAFLRDHKAKAVLRNCNKAYIAAMKKKYIDQKRLVQPRKEVEDPYIIAIFLAMVQEQRAMGYFTGDEGWKVHLIALPKTFASEMYFYSATIPKSFLRGLDNPRVGGLFERGFTVSYELIDLMKPREAACLLYEALRNNALCE
;
A
#
# COMPACT_ATOMS: atom_id res chain seq x y z
N MET A 1 -41.95 30.58 14.73
CA MET A 1 -40.62 29.98 15.00
C MET A 1 -40.15 29.29 13.72
N TYR A 2 -39.44 30.04 12.86
CA TYR A 2 -39.01 29.56 11.53
C TYR A 2 -37.65 28.85 11.61
N LEU A 3 -37.61 27.61 11.14
CA LEU A 3 -36.40 26.82 10.95
C LEU A 3 -35.45 27.53 9.98
N ARG A 4 -34.32 28.01 10.48
CA ARG A 4 -33.17 28.41 9.67
C ARG A 4 -32.61 27.15 9.01
N ILE A 5 -32.96 26.93 7.74
CA ILE A 5 -32.23 26.02 6.87
C ILE A 5 -30.85 26.64 6.67
N SER A 6 -29.90 26.22 7.49
CA SER A 6 -28.49 26.53 7.32
C SER A 6 -28.08 26.05 5.94
N LYS A 7 -27.72 27.01 5.07
CA LYS A 7 -27.09 26.80 3.77
C LYS A 7 -26.06 25.68 3.91
N LEU A 8 -26.40 24.48 3.42
CA LEU A 8 -25.42 23.44 3.13
C LEU A 8 -24.40 24.11 2.23
N ARG A 9 -23.19 24.31 2.78
CA ARG A 9 -22.03 24.75 2.00
C ARG A 9 -22.01 23.86 0.77
N THR A 10 -22.02 24.49 -0.40
CA THR A 10 -21.86 23.83 -1.69
C THR A 10 -20.76 22.79 -1.56
N LEU A 11 -21.13 21.51 -1.57
CA LEU A 11 -20.20 20.41 -1.72
C LEU A 11 -19.54 20.66 -3.07
N GLN A 12 -18.36 21.25 -3.07
CA GLN A 12 -17.52 21.24 -4.26
C GLN A 12 -17.29 19.77 -4.56
N SER A 13 -17.92 19.29 -5.64
CA SER A 13 -17.74 17.92 -6.11
C SER A 13 -16.28 17.79 -6.53
N ARG A 14 -15.47 17.22 -5.63
CA ARG A 14 -14.09 16.84 -5.90
C ARG A 14 -14.12 15.34 -6.18
N SER A 15 -13.95 14.98 -7.45
CA SER A 15 -13.91 13.55 -7.81
C SER A 15 -12.49 13.02 -7.64
N VAL A 16 -12.39 11.83 -7.06
CA VAL A 16 -11.18 11.01 -7.08
C VAL A 16 -11.36 9.98 -8.18
N GLU A 17 -10.35 9.78 -9.02
CA GLU A 17 -10.36 8.71 -10.01
C GLU A 17 -9.80 7.42 -9.39
N LEU A 18 -10.64 6.39 -9.30
CA LEU A 18 -10.16 5.03 -9.06
C LEU A 18 -9.49 4.56 -10.34
N ARG A 19 -8.15 4.56 -10.36
CA ARG A 19 -7.43 4.24 -11.60
C ARG A 19 -7.45 2.75 -11.88
N ARG A 20 -6.98 1.96 -10.92
CA ARG A 20 -6.87 0.49 -10.94
C ARG A 20 -6.78 -0.02 -9.51
N ASN A 21 -6.87 -1.33 -9.32
CA ASN A 21 -6.64 -2.01 -8.05
C ASN A 21 -5.40 -2.92 -8.10
N GLU A 22 -4.63 -2.89 -9.19
CA GLU A 22 -3.42 -3.69 -9.37
C GLU A 22 -2.24 -2.84 -9.87
N LEU A 23 -1.05 -3.12 -9.35
CA LEU A 23 0.21 -2.46 -9.71
C LEU A 23 1.26 -3.48 -10.16
N GLY A 24 2.06 -3.14 -11.15
CA GLY A 24 3.25 -3.93 -11.49
C GLY A 24 4.43 -3.55 -10.61
N LEU A 25 5.03 -4.53 -9.93
CA LEU A 25 6.32 -4.40 -9.26
C LEU A 25 7.41 -4.98 -10.18
N PHE A 26 8.38 -4.15 -10.53
CA PHE A 26 9.45 -4.51 -11.46
C PHE A 26 10.80 -4.64 -10.73
N LEU A 27 11.62 -5.58 -11.18
CA LEU A 27 13.04 -5.71 -10.82
C LEU A 27 13.87 -5.64 -12.10
N GLY A 28 14.57 -4.52 -12.27
CA GLY A 28 15.02 -4.08 -13.58
C GLY A 28 13.86 -4.00 -14.57
N ASN A 29 14.05 -4.53 -15.76
CA ASN A 29 13.04 -4.51 -16.82
C ASN A 29 12.07 -5.72 -16.78
N ARG A 30 12.04 -6.47 -15.66
CA ARG A 30 11.19 -7.66 -15.52
C ARG A 30 10.09 -7.42 -14.51
N LEU A 31 8.85 -7.73 -14.88
CA LEU A 31 7.74 -7.78 -13.95
C LEU A 31 7.98 -8.90 -12.94
N ALA A 32 8.24 -8.53 -11.69
CA ALA A 32 8.48 -9.45 -10.59
C ALA A 32 7.17 -9.94 -9.96
N ALA A 33 6.19 -9.04 -9.82
CA ALA A 33 4.88 -9.39 -9.29
C ALA A 33 3.80 -8.38 -9.72
N THR A 34 2.56 -8.84 -9.82
CA THR A 34 1.38 -7.98 -9.80
C THR A 34 0.87 -7.87 -8.37
N ILE A 35 0.88 -6.66 -7.83
CA ILE A 35 0.47 -6.32 -6.47
C ILE A 35 -0.99 -5.92 -6.50
N LYS A 36 -1.82 -6.56 -5.66
CA LYS A 36 -3.24 -6.27 -5.54
C LYS A 36 -3.48 -5.32 -4.38
N THR A 37 -4.42 -4.41 -4.57
CA THR A 37 -4.92 -3.45 -3.59
C THR A 37 -6.44 -3.42 -3.67
N GLU A 38 -7.11 -2.78 -2.73
CA GLU A 38 -8.55 -2.54 -2.81
C GLU A 38 -8.86 -1.27 -3.61
N GLY A 39 -7.90 -0.35 -3.70
CA GLY A 39 -8.00 0.81 -4.58
C GLY A 39 -6.72 1.63 -4.61
N ILE A 40 -6.51 2.31 -5.72
CA ILE A 40 -5.40 3.25 -5.92
C ILE A 40 -5.99 4.58 -6.36
N PHE A 41 -5.62 5.61 -5.62
CA PHE A 41 -6.16 6.93 -5.76
C PHE A 41 -5.05 7.91 -6.11
N GLY A 42 -5.41 8.86 -6.96
CA GLY A 42 -4.60 10.02 -7.29
C GLY A 42 -5.40 11.31 -7.16
N THR A 43 -4.70 12.42 -7.09
CA THR A 43 -5.33 13.75 -7.16
C THR A 43 -5.52 14.17 -8.62
N ARG A 44 -6.58 14.94 -8.91
CA ARG A 44 -6.83 15.47 -10.27
C ARG A 44 -5.68 16.34 -10.78
N SER A 45 -5.04 17.09 -9.90
CA SER A 45 -3.95 18.02 -10.25
C SER A 45 -2.64 17.31 -10.56
N SER A 46 -2.38 16.16 -9.93
CA SER A 46 -1.11 15.45 -10.11
C SER A 46 -1.23 14.17 -10.92
N GLN A 47 -2.42 13.57 -11.02
CA GLN A 47 -2.63 12.25 -11.64
C GLN A 47 -1.68 11.14 -11.09
N ARG A 48 -1.01 11.39 -9.97
CA ARG A 48 -0.06 10.47 -9.33
C ARG A 48 -0.83 9.40 -8.58
N ALA A 49 -0.46 8.13 -8.72
CA ALA A 49 -0.87 7.08 -7.76
C ALA A 49 -0.21 7.37 -6.41
N CYS A 50 -0.84 8.18 -5.57
CA CYS A 50 -0.24 8.71 -4.34
C CYS A 50 -0.82 8.09 -3.06
N LEU A 51 -1.98 7.44 -3.16
CA LEU A 51 -2.66 6.82 -2.03
C LEU A 51 -3.24 5.45 -2.42
N ALA A 52 -2.82 4.40 -1.73
CA ALA A 52 -3.43 3.07 -1.84
C ALA A 52 -4.40 2.81 -0.68
N TYR A 53 -5.38 1.95 -0.90
CA TYR A 53 -6.25 1.39 0.12
C TYR A 53 -6.15 -0.13 0.11
N ILE A 54 -6.06 -0.72 1.30
CA ILE A 54 -6.00 -2.18 1.48
C ILE A 54 -6.78 -2.65 2.70
N GLN A 55 -7.13 -3.93 2.68
CA GLN A 55 -7.55 -4.68 3.86
C GLN A 55 -6.48 -5.73 4.19
N LEU A 56 -5.92 -5.69 5.41
CA LEU A 56 -4.84 -6.60 5.80
C LEU A 56 -5.32 -8.06 5.85
N GLU A 57 -6.57 -8.31 6.24
CA GLU A 57 -7.18 -9.64 6.21
C GLU A 57 -7.19 -10.25 4.79
N ASN A 58 -7.44 -9.45 3.76
CA ASN A 58 -7.42 -9.92 2.36
C ASN A 58 -6.01 -10.28 1.92
N ILE A 59 -5.00 -9.51 2.35
CA ILE A 59 -3.59 -9.82 2.10
C ILE A 59 -3.20 -11.14 2.79
N ALA A 60 -3.59 -11.31 4.05
CA ALA A 60 -3.36 -12.55 4.80
C ALA A 60 -4.02 -13.75 4.09
N PHE A 61 -5.26 -13.58 3.62
CA PHE A 61 -5.96 -14.59 2.82
C PHE A 61 -5.24 -14.92 1.51
N LEU A 62 -4.84 -13.91 0.73
CA LEU A 62 -4.12 -14.08 -0.53
C LEU A 62 -2.80 -14.83 -0.35
N ARG A 63 -2.06 -14.50 0.71
CA ARG A 63 -0.81 -15.19 1.07
C ARG A 63 -1.06 -16.66 1.39
N ASP A 64 -2.04 -16.95 2.23
CA ASP A 64 -2.38 -18.32 2.61
C ASP A 64 -2.88 -19.13 1.39
N HIS A 65 -3.71 -18.51 0.54
CA HIS A 65 -4.19 -19.12 -0.70
C HIS A 65 -3.05 -19.44 -1.67
N LYS A 66 -2.12 -18.49 -1.92
CA LYS A 66 -0.95 -18.71 -2.77
C LYS A 66 -0.04 -19.81 -2.22
N ALA A 67 0.18 -19.82 -0.91
CA ALA A 67 1.00 -20.84 -0.27
C ALA A 67 0.32 -22.23 -0.37
N LYS A 68 -1.01 -22.31 -0.23
CA LYS A 68 -1.79 -23.55 -0.44
C LYS A 68 -1.84 -24.02 -1.89
N ALA A 69 -1.77 -23.13 -2.87
CA ALA A 69 -1.76 -23.51 -4.29
C ALA A 69 -0.56 -24.41 -4.64
N VAL A 70 0.59 -24.20 -3.97
CA VAL A 70 1.76 -25.09 -4.09
C VAL A 70 1.43 -26.53 -3.72
N LEU A 71 0.50 -26.76 -2.78
CA LEU A 71 0.14 -28.09 -2.29
C LEU A 71 -0.85 -28.84 -3.19
N ARG A 72 -1.61 -28.15 -4.06
CA ARG A 72 -2.70 -28.76 -4.84
C ARG A 72 -2.23 -29.59 -6.06
N ASN A 73 -1.00 -29.40 -6.52
CA ASN A 73 -0.50 -30.01 -7.75
C ASN A 73 0.43 -31.22 -7.53
N CYS A 74 0.33 -31.95 -6.41
CA CYS A 74 1.35 -32.96 -6.05
C CYS A 74 0.81 -34.30 -5.53
N ASN A 75 1.53 -35.38 -5.89
CA ASN A 75 1.30 -36.75 -5.43
C ASN A 75 1.45 -36.88 -3.91
N LYS A 76 0.65 -37.79 -3.30
CA LYS A 76 0.54 -37.99 -1.83
C LYS A 76 1.89 -38.14 -1.09
N ALA A 77 2.89 -38.80 -1.69
CA ALA A 77 4.22 -38.99 -1.09
C ALA A 77 5.05 -37.69 -1.02
N TYR A 78 4.81 -36.74 -1.94
CA TYR A 78 5.47 -35.44 -1.98
C TYR A 78 4.81 -34.40 -1.06
N ILE A 79 3.59 -34.67 -0.57
CA ILE A 79 2.81 -33.75 0.26
C ILE A 79 3.52 -33.46 1.59
N ALA A 80 4.15 -34.44 2.24
CA ALA A 80 4.80 -34.23 3.53
C ALA A 80 6.01 -33.29 3.44
N ALA A 81 6.91 -33.52 2.47
CA ALA A 81 8.07 -32.65 2.22
C ALA A 81 7.66 -31.24 1.80
N MET A 82 6.62 -31.11 0.98
CA MET A 82 6.09 -29.81 0.58
C MET A 82 5.30 -29.11 1.68
N LYS A 83 4.64 -29.84 2.58
CA LYS A 83 3.97 -29.25 3.75
C LYS A 83 4.99 -28.59 4.68
N LYS A 84 6.17 -29.20 4.85
CA LYS A 84 7.30 -28.57 5.55
C LYS A 84 7.76 -27.30 4.83
N LYS A 85 8.01 -27.38 3.51
CA LYS A 85 8.39 -26.22 2.68
C LYS A 85 7.36 -25.09 2.73
N TYR A 86 6.07 -25.42 2.72
CA TYR A 86 4.95 -24.49 2.88
C TYR A 86 4.97 -23.79 4.24
N ILE A 87 5.15 -24.55 5.32
CA ILE A 87 5.24 -23.99 6.68
C ILE A 87 6.45 -23.05 6.77
N ASP A 88 7.60 -23.47 6.24
CA ASP A 88 8.82 -22.68 6.27
C ASP A 88 8.67 -21.39 5.44
N GLN A 89 8.11 -21.48 4.22
CA GLN A 89 7.81 -20.30 3.40
C GLN A 89 6.80 -19.36 4.06
N LYS A 90 5.74 -19.91 4.66
CA LYS A 90 4.75 -19.11 5.38
C LYS A 90 5.40 -18.38 6.55
N ARG A 91 6.27 -19.04 7.32
CA ARG A 91 7.03 -18.43 8.42
C ARG A 91 7.98 -17.34 7.96
N LEU A 92 8.62 -17.49 6.79
CA LEU A 92 9.54 -16.49 6.23
C LEU A 92 8.83 -15.19 5.82
N VAL A 93 7.58 -15.28 5.35
CA VAL A 93 6.84 -14.16 4.76
C VAL A 93 5.73 -13.64 5.69
N GLN A 94 5.48 -14.30 6.82
CA GLN A 94 4.51 -13.85 7.82
C GLN A 94 5.16 -12.77 8.70
N PRO A 95 4.61 -11.55 8.75
CA PRO A 95 5.16 -10.53 9.62
C PRO A 95 4.87 -10.88 11.08
N ARG A 96 5.69 -10.32 11.98
CA ARG A 96 5.44 -10.41 13.43
C ARG A 96 4.17 -9.65 13.84
N LYS A 97 3.89 -8.53 13.17
CA LYS A 97 2.64 -7.78 13.28
C LYS A 97 2.06 -7.57 11.90
N GLU A 98 0.76 -7.82 11.70
CA GLU A 98 0.13 -7.68 10.38
C GLU A 98 0.22 -6.26 9.83
N VAL A 99 0.30 -5.26 10.70
CA VAL A 99 0.49 -3.84 10.33
C VAL A 99 1.89 -3.54 9.80
N GLU A 100 2.85 -4.44 10.01
CA GLU A 100 4.23 -4.34 9.50
C GLU A 100 4.44 -5.34 8.34
N ASP A 101 3.37 -5.73 7.63
CA ASP A 101 3.45 -6.71 6.54
C ASP A 101 4.35 -6.20 5.39
N PRO A 102 5.35 -6.99 4.95
CA PRO A 102 6.19 -6.65 3.80
C PRO A 102 5.41 -6.37 2.51
N TYR A 103 4.17 -6.82 2.40
CA TYR A 103 3.29 -6.49 1.29
C TYR A 103 3.03 -4.98 1.18
N ILE A 104 3.01 -4.24 2.29
CA ILE A 104 2.89 -2.77 2.32
C ILE A 104 4.07 -2.13 1.59
N ILE A 105 5.28 -2.62 1.84
CA ILE A 105 6.50 -2.18 1.15
C ILE A 105 6.38 -2.47 -0.35
N ALA A 106 5.89 -3.65 -0.74
CA ALA A 106 5.70 -3.98 -2.15
C ALA A 106 4.73 -3.02 -2.86
N ILE A 107 3.63 -2.62 -2.18
CA ILE A 107 2.69 -1.63 -2.71
C ILE A 107 3.38 -0.27 -2.91
N PHE A 108 4.14 0.19 -1.91
CA PHE A 108 4.89 1.45 -1.99
C PHE A 108 5.88 1.47 -3.16
N LEU A 109 6.67 0.41 -3.33
CA LEU A 109 7.61 0.32 -4.44
C LEU A 109 6.90 0.31 -5.80
N ALA A 110 5.81 -0.43 -5.92
CA ALA A 110 5.05 -0.50 -7.17
C ALA A 110 4.38 0.84 -7.51
N MET A 111 3.82 1.56 -6.53
CA MET A 111 3.27 2.90 -6.72
C MET A 111 4.34 3.88 -7.18
N VAL A 112 5.51 3.87 -6.54
CA VAL A 112 6.62 4.76 -6.91
C VAL A 112 7.14 4.46 -8.33
N GLN A 113 7.23 3.19 -8.71
CA GLN A 113 7.59 2.81 -10.08
C GLN A 113 6.58 3.33 -11.10
N GLU A 114 5.28 3.24 -10.80
CA GLU A 114 4.23 3.82 -11.64
C GLU A 114 4.33 5.35 -11.72
N GLN A 115 4.51 6.03 -10.58
CA GLN A 115 4.70 7.48 -10.55
C GLN A 115 5.88 7.91 -11.44
N ARG A 116 7.01 7.20 -11.36
CA ARG A 116 8.19 7.46 -12.19
C ARG A 116 7.92 7.19 -13.68
N ALA A 117 7.23 6.12 -14.02
CA ALA A 117 6.89 5.80 -15.41
C ALA A 117 6.01 6.88 -16.06
N MET A 118 5.16 7.54 -15.27
CA MET A 118 4.35 8.67 -15.71
C MET A 118 5.11 10.01 -15.70
N GLY A 119 6.42 10.01 -15.44
CA GLY A 119 7.25 11.21 -15.44
C GLY A 119 7.10 12.11 -14.21
N TYR A 120 6.47 11.62 -13.13
CA TYR A 120 6.32 12.40 -11.91
C TYR A 120 7.59 12.38 -11.07
N PHE A 121 7.98 13.57 -10.62
CA PHE A 121 9.17 13.79 -9.82
C PHE A 121 8.81 14.62 -8.59
N THR A 122 9.20 14.15 -7.41
CA THR A 122 8.99 14.84 -6.13
C THR A 122 10.34 15.36 -5.62
N GLY A 123 10.85 16.39 -6.28
CA GLY A 123 12.07 17.09 -5.85
C GLY A 123 13.30 16.20 -5.65
N ASP A 124 14.25 16.65 -4.82
CA ASP A 124 15.49 15.92 -4.57
C ASP A 124 15.35 14.75 -3.57
N GLU A 125 14.29 14.76 -2.76
CA GLU A 125 14.11 13.84 -1.63
C GLU A 125 13.60 12.43 -2.00
N GLY A 126 12.99 12.25 -3.18
CA GLY A 126 12.46 10.96 -3.64
C GLY A 126 10.94 11.00 -3.87
N TRP A 127 10.27 9.85 -3.82
CA TRP A 127 8.83 9.77 -4.06
C TRP A 127 8.05 9.54 -2.78
N LYS A 128 7.04 10.40 -2.55
CA LYS A 128 6.10 10.25 -1.44
C LYS A 128 4.95 9.34 -1.84
N VAL A 129 4.67 8.38 -0.95
CA VAL A 129 3.58 7.42 -1.10
C VAL A 129 2.87 7.22 0.23
N HIS A 130 1.57 7.03 0.13
CA HIS A 130 0.69 6.87 1.28
C HIS A 130 -0.21 5.66 1.10
N LEU A 131 -0.62 5.05 2.20
CA LEU A 131 -1.53 3.93 2.18
C LEU A 131 -2.45 3.96 3.38
N ILE A 132 -3.73 3.69 3.17
CA ILE A 132 -4.70 3.44 4.22
C ILE A 132 -4.90 1.93 4.32
N ALA A 133 -4.75 1.37 5.52
CA ALA A 133 -5.08 -0.02 5.77
C ALA A 133 -6.17 -0.15 6.83
N LEU A 134 -7.14 -1.02 6.55
CA LEU A 134 -8.01 -1.57 7.56
C LEU A 134 -7.53 -2.98 7.92
N PRO A 135 -7.35 -3.32 9.20
CA PRO A 135 -6.95 -4.67 9.58
C PRO A 135 -8.01 -5.70 9.20
N LYS A 136 -9.30 -5.34 9.33
CA LYS A 136 -10.46 -6.20 9.04
C LYS A 136 -11.67 -5.39 8.57
N THR A 137 -12.67 -6.06 8.01
CA THR A 137 -13.90 -5.44 7.48
C THR A 137 -14.62 -4.57 8.52
N PHE A 138 -14.70 -5.03 9.77
CA PHE A 138 -15.28 -4.30 10.90
C PHE A 138 -14.20 -3.89 11.90
N ALA A 139 -13.22 -3.11 11.44
CA ALA A 139 -12.13 -2.66 12.30
C ALA A 139 -12.57 -1.52 13.22
N SER A 140 -12.07 -1.55 14.46
CA SER A 140 -12.13 -0.42 15.40
C SER A 140 -11.04 0.62 15.13
N GLU A 141 -10.09 0.31 14.26
CA GLU A 141 -8.90 1.11 14.00
C GLU A 141 -8.56 1.09 12.52
N MET A 142 -7.94 2.16 12.05
CA MET A 142 -7.40 2.31 10.71
C MET A 142 -5.95 2.79 10.81
N TYR A 143 -5.14 2.39 9.83
CA TYR A 143 -3.73 2.76 9.79
C TYR A 143 -3.48 3.65 8.57
N PHE A 144 -2.83 4.79 8.80
CA PHE A 144 -2.35 5.66 7.73
C PHE A 144 -0.82 5.55 7.63
N TYR A 145 -0.33 4.90 6.59
CA TYR A 145 1.09 4.70 6.31
C TYR A 145 1.61 5.80 5.41
N SER A 146 2.85 6.20 5.65
CA SER A 146 3.58 7.14 4.82
C SER A 146 5.03 6.71 4.66
N ALA A 147 5.58 6.92 3.47
CA ALA A 147 7.00 6.75 3.22
C ALA A 147 7.48 7.73 2.15
N THR A 148 8.78 8.05 2.22
CA THR A 148 9.50 8.70 1.12
C THR A 148 10.54 7.72 0.61
N ILE A 149 10.40 7.28 -0.64
CA ILE A 149 11.30 6.31 -1.27
C ILE A 149 12.43 7.06 -1.98
N PRO A 150 13.70 6.89 -1.55
CA PRO A 150 14.83 7.58 -2.16
C PRO A 150 15.08 7.14 -3.60
N LYS A 151 15.62 8.05 -4.42
CA LYS A 151 16.03 7.75 -5.80
C LYS A 151 17.10 6.69 -5.90
N SER A 152 18.07 6.72 -5.00
CA SER A 152 19.11 5.70 -4.91
C SER A 152 18.52 4.31 -4.70
N PHE A 153 17.49 4.20 -3.85
CA PHE A 153 16.82 2.93 -3.58
C PHE A 153 16.18 2.34 -4.85
N LEU A 154 15.43 3.15 -5.61
CA LEU A 154 14.83 2.68 -6.86
C LEU A 154 15.87 2.31 -7.92
N ARG A 155 16.97 3.07 -8.05
CA ARG A 155 18.05 2.73 -8.99
C ARG A 155 18.64 1.36 -8.68
N GLY A 156 18.74 1.01 -7.39
CA GLY A 156 19.15 -0.32 -6.94
C GLY A 156 18.18 -1.42 -7.38
N LEU A 157 16.87 -1.17 -7.34
CA LEU A 157 15.86 -2.10 -7.87
C LEU A 157 15.95 -2.27 -9.39
N ASP A 158 16.30 -1.21 -10.13
CA ASP A 158 16.45 -1.27 -11.59
C ASP A 158 17.68 -2.07 -12.01
N ASN A 159 18.78 -1.98 -11.24
CA ASN A 159 20.06 -2.59 -11.58
C ASN A 159 20.61 -3.46 -10.44
N PRO A 160 19.94 -4.56 -10.09
CA PRO A 160 20.31 -5.39 -8.93
C PRO A 160 21.65 -6.14 -9.11
N ARG A 161 22.23 -6.15 -10.32
CA ARG A 161 23.50 -6.84 -10.64
C ARG A 161 24.74 -6.01 -10.33
N VAL A 162 24.60 -4.69 -10.33
CA VAL A 162 25.68 -3.80 -9.90
C VAL A 162 25.53 -3.75 -8.40
N GLY A 163 26.35 -4.51 -7.67
CA GLY A 163 26.27 -4.73 -6.21
C GLY A 163 26.46 -3.48 -5.34
N GLY A 164 26.01 -2.31 -5.78
CA GLY A 164 25.74 -1.19 -4.91
C GLY A 164 24.63 -1.60 -3.96
N LEU A 165 25.03 -1.90 -2.72
CA LEU A 165 24.14 -1.92 -1.57
C LEU A 165 23.11 -0.79 -1.71
N PHE A 166 21.86 -1.04 -1.35
CA PHE A 166 20.91 0.04 -1.10
C PHE A 166 21.58 1.00 -0.12
N GLU A 167 22.21 2.09 -0.62
CA GLU A 167 23.17 2.90 0.16
C GLU A 167 22.50 3.45 1.42
N ARG A 168 21.18 3.64 1.35
CA ARG A 168 20.27 3.78 2.49
C ARG A 168 18.98 3.04 2.21
N GLY A 169 18.48 2.32 3.20
CA GLY A 169 17.07 1.90 3.24
C GLY A 169 16.15 3.12 3.39
N PHE A 170 14.86 2.86 3.55
CA PHE A 170 13.88 3.90 3.86
C PHE A 170 12.98 3.44 5.01
N THR A 171 12.36 4.40 5.68
CA THR A 171 11.47 4.15 6.80
C THR A 171 10.03 4.31 6.34
N VAL A 172 9.19 3.38 6.76
CA VAL A 172 7.74 3.48 6.68
C VAL A 172 7.23 3.89 8.06
N SER A 173 6.57 5.05 8.15
CA SER A 173 5.85 5.46 9.36
C SER A 173 4.37 5.13 9.20
N TYR A 174 3.69 4.92 10.32
CA TYR A 174 2.24 4.76 10.32
C TYR A 174 1.61 5.40 11.54
N GLU A 175 0.40 5.92 11.35
CA GLU A 175 -0.44 6.52 12.38
C GLU A 175 -1.68 5.65 12.58
N LEU A 176 -2.11 5.51 13.84
CA LEU A 176 -3.31 4.78 14.22
C LEU A 176 -4.48 5.77 14.36
N ILE A 177 -5.60 5.49 13.70
CA ILE A 177 -6.83 6.27 13.76
C ILE A 177 -7.92 5.40 14.37
N ASP A 178 -8.43 5.79 15.54
CA ASP A 178 -9.52 5.11 16.23
C ASP A 178 -10.86 5.39 15.54
N LEU A 179 -11.46 4.34 14.96
CA LEU A 179 -12.74 4.41 14.26
C LEU A 179 -13.96 4.35 15.20
N MET A 180 -13.77 4.02 16.49
CA MET A 180 -14.83 4.02 17.49
C MET A 180 -15.34 5.43 17.80
N LYS A 181 -14.60 6.46 17.37
CA LYS A 181 -14.97 7.87 17.48
C LYS A 181 -15.07 8.51 16.09
N PRO A 182 -16.16 8.32 15.33
CA PRO A 182 -16.23 8.63 13.91
C PRO A 182 -15.91 10.10 13.56
N ARG A 183 -16.26 11.06 14.42
CA ARG A 183 -15.97 12.48 14.20
C ARG A 183 -14.48 12.78 14.34
N GLU A 184 -13.86 12.29 15.41
CA GLU A 184 -12.41 12.42 15.63
C GLU A 184 -11.64 11.69 14.52
N ALA A 185 -12.08 10.48 14.15
CA ALA A 185 -11.50 9.71 13.06
C ALA A 185 -11.52 10.46 11.73
N ALA A 186 -12.65 11.07 11.37
CA ALA A 186 -12.78 11.86 10.15
C ALA A 186 -11.88 13.10 10.17
N CYS A 187 -11.76 13.78 11.32
CA CYS A 187 -10.85 14.92 11.48
C CYS A 187 -9.39 14.49 11.31
N LEU A 188 -8.95 13.44 12.01
CA LEU A 188 -7.58 12.92 11.91
C LEU A 188 -7.25 12.46 10.50
N LEU A 189 -8.17 11.75 9.84
CA LEU A 189 -7.98 11.36 8.44
C LEU A 189 -7.86 12.59 7.53
N TYR A 190 -8.73 13.59 7.70
CA TYR A 190 -8.64 14.82 6.91
C TYR A 190 -7.32 15.55 7.14
N GLU A 191 -6.85 15.66 8.38
CA GLU A 191 -5.56 16.26 8.72
C GLU A 191 -4.40 15.47 8.10
N ALA A 192 -4.40 14.15 8.22
CA ALA A 192 -3.39 13.28 7.60
C ALA A 192 -3.34 13.47 6.07
N LEU A 193 -4.51 13.50 5.41
CA LEU A 193 -4.59 13.71 3.97
C LEU A 193 -4.11 15.13 3.58
N ARG A 194 -4.51 16.16 4.33
CA ARG A 194 -4.13 17.55 4.06
C ARG A 194 -2.64 17.80 4.28
N ASN A 195 -2.09 17.32 5.39
CA ASN A 195 -0.66 17.47 5.73
C ASN A 195 0.24 16.79 4.70
N ASN A 196 -0.28 15.77 4.00
CA ASN A 196 0.43 15.07 2.94
C ASN A 196 0.06 15.56 1.52
N ALA A 197 -0.63 16.71 1.40
CA ALA A 197 -1.08 17.29 0.14
C ALA A 197 -1.90 16.33 -0.75
N LEU A 198 -2.66 15.42 -0.11
CA LEU A 198 -3.58 14.49 -0.77
C LEU A 198 -4.99 15.07 -0.94
N CYS A 199 -5.31 16.14 -0.21
CA CYS A 199 -6.52 16.92 -0.37
C CYS A 199 -6.27 18.40 -0.01
N GLU A 200 -6.95 19.32 -0.69
CA GLU A 200 -6.90 20.77 -0.43
C GLU A 200 -7.88 21.22 0.65
#